data_AF-A0A523VQF7-F1
#
_entry.id   AF-A0A523VQF7-F1
#
_cell.length_a   1.000
_cell.length_b   1.000
_cell.length_c   1.000
_cell.angle_alpha   90.00
_cell.angle_beta   90.00
_cell.angle_gamma   90.00
#
_symmetry.space_group_name_H-M   'P 1'
#
loop_
_entity.id
_entity.type
_entity.pdbx_description
1 polymer ?
#
loop_
_entity_poly.entity_id
_entity_poly.type
_entity_poly.pdbx_seq_one_letter_code
_entity_poly.pdbx_strand_id
1 'polypeptide(L)'
;MIKIPQVFLINPDGTTTELTSDGPIKDILKTGECYVIVAEEIRKMFLWKGLKSSVRSKFIGAKRSQEIRGQVGMHYAVVPLDEGEEDPEFIKLIGGQTEAGIAKEISAEVSTPSGHPLREKNVFGTPRPAEGMNIAGSRDREAQNLGPLYRGDGSMADLMQDQTQVDFQKVMQKLEEIQMPPGFERELIIIGNHAYSIVEKVQQFLGKKQVTKEISKVGAIPEGVFFAEDYSPRILSENGKIIAIEFLKRTNATSKPVAAKSKRELLKEQIKEQLGGN
;
A
#
# COMPACT_ATOMS: atom_id res chain seq x y z
N MET A 1 3.50 14.44 24.74
CA MET A 1 2.86 13.29 25.41
C MET A 1 2.95 12.15 24.41
N ILE A 2 3.68 11.07 24.70
CA ILE A 2 3.80 9.95 23.76
C ILE A 2 2.44 9.25 23.74
N LYS A 3 1.73 9.29 22.60
CA LYS A 3 0.49 8.54 22.45
C LYS A 3 0.82 7.05 22.43
N ILE A 4 0.15 6.29 23.30
CA ILE A 4 0.27 4.84 23.35
C ILE A 4 -0.43 4.26 22.11
N PRO A 5 0.19 3.31 21.39
CA PRO A 5 -0.45 2.64 20.27
C PRO A 5 -1.76 1.95 20.69
N GLN A 6 -2.75 1.96 19.80
CA GLN A 6 -3.98 1.18 20.01
C GLN A 6 -3.74 -0.27 19.63
N VAL A 7 -4.26 -1.21 20.42
CA VAL A 7 -4.05 -2.64 20.19
C VAL A 7 -5.41 -3.34 20.08
N PHE A 8 -5.61 -4.08 18.99
CA PHE A 8 -6.82 -4.83 18.73
C PHE A 8 -6.49 -6.32 18.67
N LEU A 9 -7.10 -7.11 19.54
CA LEU A 9 -7.10 -8.57 19.45
C LEU A 9 -8.04 -9.01 18.32
N ILE A 10 -7.58 -9.95 17.49
CA ILE A 10 -8.39 -10.56 16.44
C ILE A 10 -9.06 -11.83 16.98
N ASN A 11 -10.37 -11.79 17.16
CA ASN A 11 -11.13 -12.93 17.68
C ASN A 11 -11.36 -13.98 16.58
N PRO A 12 -11.51 -15.29 16.93
CA PRO A 12 -11.73 -16.37 15.95
C PRO A 12 -13.02 -16.24 15.12
N ASP A 13 -14.02 -15.52 15.63
CA ASP A 13 -15.28 -15.22 14.93
C ASP A 13 -15.13 -14.06 13.92
N GLY A 14 -13.95 -13.46 13.87
CA GLY A 14 -13.62 -12.33 13.03
C GLY A 14 -13.99 -10.98 13.62
N THR A 15 -14.45 -10.88 14.86
CA THR A 15 -14.58 -9.58 15.54
C THR A 15 -13.23 -9.10 16.09
N THR A 16 -13.17 -7.87 16.57
CA THR A 16 -11.96 -7.30 17.19
C THR A 16 -12.26 -6.71 18.55
N THR A 17 -11.37 -6.94 19.52
CA THR A 17 -11.46 -6.37 20.87
C THR A 17 -10.31 -5.41 21.10
N GLU A 18 -10.59 -4.15 21.40
CA GLU A 18 -9.55 -3.20 21.80
C GLU A 18 -9.02 -3.58 23.19
N LEU A 19 -7.69 -3.63 23.33
CA LEU A 19 -7.00 -3.95 24.57
C LEU A 19 -6.29 -2.72 25.11
N THR A 20 -6.41 -2.52 26.41
CA THR A 20 -5.65 -1.54 27.17
C THR A 20 -4.54 -2.23 27.93
N SER A 21 -3.35 -1.62 27.98
CA SER A 21 -2.22 -2.11 28.77
C SER A 21 -1.76 -1.03 29.74
N ASP A 22 -1.62 -1.38 31.01
CA ASP A 22 -1.01 -0.52 32.03
C ASP A 22 0.54 -0.56 31.97
N GLY A 23 1.10 -1.51 31.21
CA GLY A 23 2.54 -1.72 31.00
C GLY A 23 2.94 -1.81 29.53
N PRO A 24 4.15 -2.32 29.22
CA PRO A 24 4.60 -2.57 27.85
C PRO A 24 3.60 -3.41 27.04
N ILE A 25 3.36 -3.03 25.78
CA ILE A 25 2.44 -3.76 24.89
C ILE A 25 2.86 -5.22 24.73
N LYS A 26 4.17 -5.52 24.76
CA LYS A 26 4.67 -6.91 24.64
C LYS A 26 4.04 -7.87 25.66
N ASP A 27 3.66 -7.38 26.83
CA ASP A 27 3.15 -8.21 27.93
C ASP A 27 1.70 -8.69 27.68
N ILE A 28 0.98 -8.03 26.76
CA ILE A 28 -0.38 -8.42 26.36
C ILE A 28 -0.43 -9.23 25.04
N LEU A 29 0.70 -9.33 24.32
CA LEU A 29 0.80 -10.11 23.10
C LEU A 29 1.00 -11.59 23.42
N LYS A 30 0.01 -12.42 23.08
CA LYS A 30 0.03 -13.87 23.34
C LYS A 30 0.38 -14.63 22.07
N THR A 31 1.31 -15.58 22.17
CA THR A 31 1.77 -16.47 21.08
C THR A 31 0.65 -17.20 20.33
N GLY A 32 -0.50 -17.44 20.98
CA GLY A 32 -1.66 -18.12 20.37
C GLY A 32 -2.57 -17.22 19.53
N GLU A 33 -2.35 -15.91 19.54
CA GLU A 33 -3.29 -14.91 19.04
C GLU A 33 -2.71 -14.04 17.93
N CYS A 34 -3.56 -13.28 17.26
CA CYS A 34 -3.17 -12.27 16.28
C CYS A 34 -3.67 -10.89 16.75
N TYR A 35 -2.86 -9.86 16.52
CA TYR A 35 -3.16 -8.51 16.96
C TYR A 35 -2.92 -7.51 15.83
N VAL A 36 -3.73 -6.45 15.81
CA VAL A 36 -3.49 -5.26 15.00
C VAL A 36 -3.10 -4.12 15.93
N ILE A 37 -1.92 -3.55 15.72
CA ILE A 37 -1.36 -2.48 16.55
C ILE A 37 -1.26 -1.22 15.69
N VAL A 38 -1.96 -0.17 16.07
CA VAL A 38 -2.02 1.10 15.34
C VAL A 38 -1.13 2.12 16.04
N ALA A 39 -0.01 2.46 15.40
CA ALA A 39 0.95 3.45 15.88
C ALA A 39 0.77 4.77 15.12
N GLU A 40 0.01 5.70 15.72
CA GLU A 40 -0.35 6.99 15.11
C GLU A 40 0.89 7.86 14.81
N GLU A 41 1.86 7.90 15.73
CA GLU A 41 3.05 8.75 15.64
C GLU A 41 3.91 8.44 14.41
N ILE A 42 4.02 7.17 14.03
CA ILE A 42 4.81 6.71 12.88
C ILE A 42 3.95 6.35 11.67
N ARG A 43 2.62 6.54 11.77
CA ARG A 43 1.64 6.18 10.72
C ARG A 43 1.84 4.75 10.21
N LYS A 44 2.03 3.81 11.14
CA LYS A 44 2.14 2.38 10.82
C LYS A 44 1.10 1.57 11.58
N MET A 45 0.64 0.53 10.92
CA MET A 45 -0.20 -0.50 11.49
C MET A 45 0.55 -1.82 11.39
N PHE A 46 0.71 -2.50 12.51
CA PHE A 46 1.38 -3.78 12.56
C PHE A 46 0.34 -4.88 12.71
N LEU A 47 0.36 -5.87 11.81
CA LEU A 47 -0.34 -7.12 12.01
C LEU A 47 0.64 -8.09 12.65
N TRP A 48 0.59 -8.22 13.96
CA TRP A 48 1.43 -9.16 14.70
C TRP A 48 0.75 -10.53 14.75
N LYS A 49 1.47 -11.57 14.34
CA LYS A 49 0.98 -12.95 14.26
C LYS A 49 1.74 -13.82 15.24
N GLY A 50 1.06 -14.28 16.28
CA GLY A 50 1.64 -15.22 17.22
C GLY A 50 2.03 -16.53 16.52
N LEU A 51 3.15 -17.13 16.95
CA LEU A 51 3.72 -18.33 16.37
C LEU A 51 2.78 -19.53 16.46
N LYS A 52 2.00 -19.63 17.55
CA LYS A 52 1.00 -20.69 17.81
C LYS A 52 -0.40 -20.33 17.34
N SER A 53 -0.60 -19.15 16.74
CA SER A 53 -1.90 -18.76 16.21
C SER A 53 -2.27 -19.60 14.98
N SER A 54 -3.55 -19.97 14.89
CA SER A 54 -4.03 -20.81 13.78
C SER A 54 -3.93 -20.07 12.44
N VAL A 55 -3.74 -20.83 11.35
CA VAL A 55 -3.73 -20.29 9.98
C VAL A 55 -5.00 -19.47 9.71
N ARG A 56 -6.16 -19.96 10.15
CA ARG A 56 -7.44 -19.24 10.04
C ARG A 56 -7.39 -17.89 10.74
N SER A 57 -6.85 -17.82 11.96
CA SER A 57 -6.71 -16.56 12.70
C SER A 57 -5.81 -15.56 11.96
N LYS A 58 -4.69 -16.03 11.37
CA LYS A 58 -3.81 -15.18 10.54
C LYS A 58 -4.51 -14.60 9.33
N PHE A 59 -5.32 -15.39 8.61
CA PHE A 59 -6.12 -14.90 7.47
C PHE A 59 -7.19 -13.88 7.89
N ILE A 60 -7.89 -14.15 9.00
CA ILE A 60 -8.85 -13.20 9.57
C ILE A 60 -8.13 -11.91 9.95
N GLY A 61 -6.96 -11.99 10.59
CA GLY A 61 -6.14 -10.84 10.97
C GLY A 61 -5.70 -10.00 9.77
N ALA A 62 -5.27 -10.65 8.68
CA ALA A 62 -4.95 -9.94 7.44
C ALA A 62 -6.17 -9.17 6.90
N LYS A 63 -7.35 -9.79 6.86
CA LYS A 63 -8.58 -9.08 6.45
C LYS A 63 -8.90 -7.90 7.37
N ARG A 64 -8.89 -8.11 8.69
CA ARG A 64 -9.21 -7.06 9.66
C ARG A 64 -8.21 -5.92 9.69
N SER A 65 -6.92 -6.19 9.48
CA SER A 65 -5.93 -5.13 9.33
C SER A 65 -6.23 -4.19 8.17
N GLN A 66 -6.73 -4.70 7.03
CA GLN A 66 -7.10 -3.86 5.90
C GLN A 66 -8.36 -3.03 6.17
N GLU A 67 -9.36 -3.61 6.85
CA GLU A 67 -10.57 -2.89 7.26
C GLU A 67 -10.26 -1.77 8.27
N ILE A 68 -9.44 -2.06 9.29
CA ILE A 68 -8.98 -1.06 10.27
C ILE A 68 -8.15 0.02 9.57
N ARG A 69 -7.31 -0.36 8.59
CA ARG A 69 -6.55 0.59 7.77
C ARG A 69 -7.47 1.54 7.02
N GLY A 70 -8.58 1.05 6.48
CA GLY A 70 -9.61 1.88 5.82
C GLY A 70 -10.25 2.93 6.74
N GLN A 71 -10.22 2.73 8.06
CA GLN A 71 -10.71 3.69 9.05
C GLN A 71 -9.68 4.77 9.40
N VAL A 72 -8.41 4.38 9.55
CA VAL A 72 -7.33 5.32 9.90
C VAL A 72 -6.74 6.06 8.68
N GLY A 73 -7.02 5.56 7.48
CA GLY A 73 -6.65 6.16 6.21
C GLY A 73 -5.43 5.52 5.54
N MET A 74 -5.38 5.63 4.22
CA MET A 74 -4.37 4.96 3.35
C MET A 74 -2.93 5.41 3.57
N HIS A 75 -2.71 6.52 4.27
CA HIS A 75 -1.39 6.99 4.65
C HIS A 75 -0.72 6.15 5.74
N TYR A 76 -1.44 5.21 6.35
CA TYR A 76 -0.84 4.18 7.21
C TYR A 76 -0.28 3.02 6.37
N ALA A 77 0.97 2.66 6.62
CA ALA A 77 1.55 1.43 6.09
C ALA A 77 1.13 0.23 6.96
N VAL A 78 0.73 -0.88 6.34
CA VAL A 78 0.45 -2.13 7.06
C VAL A 78 1.66 -3.04 6.96
N VAL A 79 2.22 -3.41 8.11
CA VAL A 79 3.42 -4.24 8.23
C VAL A 79 3.03 -5.56 8.90
N PRO A 80 3.00 -6.68 8.17
CA PRO A 80 2.82 -7.98 8.78
C PRO A 80 4.11 -8.41 9.48
N LEU A 81 4.00 -8.86 10.72
CA LEU A 81 5.11 -9.36 11.54
C LEU A 81 4.73 -10.72 12.13
N ASP A 82 5.65 -11.67 12.09
CA ASP A 82 5.54 -12.93 12.83
C ASP A 82 6.32 -12.81 14.15
N GLU A 83 5.82 -13.44 15.20
CA GLU A 83 6.48 -13.50 16.51
C GLU A 83 7.91 -14.06 16.38
N GLY A 84 8.90 -13.29 16.82
CA GLY A 84 10.32 -13.61 16.73
C GLY A 84 11.04 -13.08 15.49
N GLU A 85 10.30 -12.57 14.51
CA GLU A 85 10.85 -11.95 13.29
C GLU A 85 10.54 -10.44 13.26
N GLU A 86 10.32 -9.82 14.42
CA GLU A 86 9.95 -8.41 14.49
C GLU A 86 11.15 -7.47 14.24
N ASP A 87 10.88 -6.38 13.54
CA ASP A 87 11.89 -5.36 13.28
C ASP A 87 12.23 -4.53 14.54
N PRO A 88 13.41 -3.87 14.59
CA PRO A 88 13.81 -3.07 15.74
C PRO A 88 12.89 -1.89 16.07
N GLU A 89 12.16 -1.35 15.08
CA GLU A 89 11.22 -0.25 15.29
C GLU A 89 10.00 -0.74 16.06
N PHE A 90 9.46 -1.92 15.69
CA PHE A 90 8.38 -2.57 16.40
C PHE A 90 8.77 -3.00 17.81
N ILE A 91 9.95 -3.62 17.99
CA ILE A 91 10.45 -4.03 19.32
C ILE A 91 10.53 -2.84 20.27
N LYS A 92 11.03 -1.70 19.78
CA LYS A 92 11.07 -0.45 20.56
C LYS A 92 9.66 0.06 20.87
N LEU A 93 8.73 -0.03 19.92
CA LEU A 93 7.35 0.41 20.07
C LEU A 93 6.62 -0.37 21.16
N ILE A 94 6.77 -1.70 21.21
CA ILE A 94 6.04 -2.56 22.15
C ILE A 94 6.70 -2.66 23.53
N GLY A 95 7.88 -2.06 23.71
CA GLY A 95 8.61 -2.01 24.97
C GLY A 95 9.50 -3.23 25.25
N GLY A 96 9.98 -3.90 24.20
CA GLY A 96 10.92 -5.03 24.31
C GLY A 96 10.64 -6.15 23.30
N GLN A 97 11.54 -7.13 23.26
CA GLN A 97 11.41 -8.28 22.36
C GLN A 97 10.36 -9.25 22.90
N THR A 98 9.58 -9.85 22.00
CA THR A 98 8.70 -10.98 22.34
C THR A 98 9.57 -12.24 22.50
N GLU A 99 9.23 -13.12 23.43
CA GLU A 99 10.01 -14.35 23.65
C GLU A 99 9.67 -15.39 22.57
N ALA A 100 10.43 -15.37 21.47
CA ALA A 100 10.32 -16.40 20.44
C ALA A 100 10.87 -17.75 20.93
N GLY A 101 10.18 -18.83 20.57
CA GLY A 101 10.55 -20.20 20.93
C GLY A 101 11.96 -20.60 20.50
N ILE A 102 12.52 -21.57 21.23
CA ILE A 102 13.94 -22.04 21.26
C ILE A 102 14.46 -22.65 19.93
N ALA A 103 13.75 -22.52 18.81
CA ALA A 103 14.16 -23.11 17.55
C ALA A 103 15.24 -22.24 16.86
N LYS A 104 16.46 -22.76 16.79
CA LYS A 104 17.53 -22.19 15.96
C LYS A 104 17.26 -22.50 14.49
N GLU A 105 17.53 -21.53 13.63
CA GLU A 105 17.56 -21.66 12.17
C GLU A 105 18.37 -22.91 11.75
N ILE A 106 17.79 -23.77 10.92
CA ILE A 106 18.52 -24.86 10.28
C ILE A 106 19.15 -24.28 9.01
N SER A 107 20.32 -23.65 9.16
CA SER A 107 21.21 -23.44 8.02
C SER A 107 22.08 -24.69 7.87
N ALA A 108 21.57 -25.66 7.12
CA ALA A 108 22.38 -26.76 6.62
C ALA A 108 22.32 -26.68 5.09
N GLU A 109 23.40 -26.17 4.50
CA GLU A 109 23.73 -26.47 3.11
C GLU A 109 23.84 -27.99 2.97
N VAL A 110 22.76 -28.62 2.51
CA VAL A 110 22.81 -29.97 1.96
C VAL A 110 22.76 -29.81 0.46
N SER A 111 23.94 -29.92 -0.16
CA SER A 111 24.09 -30.14 -1.59
C SER A 111 23.24 -31.35 -1.99
N THR A 112 22.10 -31.09 -2.61
CA THR A 112 21.25 -32.15 -3.15
C THR A 112 21.90 -32.72 -4.42
N PRO A 113 22.07 -34.05 -4.55
CA PRO A 113 22.32 -34.65 -5.84
C PRO A 113 21.07 -34.42 -6.69
N SER A 114 21.26 -33.82 -7.85
CA SER A 114 20.23 -33.67 -8.88
C SER A 114 19.67 -35.05 -9.29
N GLY A 115 18.43 -35.36 -8.91
CA GLY A 115 17.76 -36.57 -9.38
C GLY A 115 16.36 -36.77 -8.81
N HIS A 116 15.34 -36.27 -9.52
CA HIS A 116 13.94 -36.58 -9.24
C HIS A 116 13.66 -38.09 -9.51
N PRO A 117 12.91 -38.81 -8.65
CA PRO A 117 12.72 -40.26 -8.75
C PRO A 117 11.82 -40.74 -9.91
N LEU A 118 11.54 -39.89 -10.90
CA LEU A 118 10.73 -40.21 -12.09
C LEU A 118 11.53 -40.19 -13.41
N ARG A 119 12.87 -40.10 -13.34
CA ARG A 119 13.71 -40.18 -14.52
C ARG A 119 14.31 -41.57 -14.65
N GLU A 120 13.48 -42.55 -14.98
CA GLU A 120 13.99 -43.81 -15.51
C GLU A 120 14.78 -43.49 -16.78
N LYS A 121 16.04 -43.94 -16.84
CA LYS A 121 16.87 -43.82 -18.04
C LYS A 121 16.20 -44.61 -19.16
N ASN A 122 15.87 -43.96 -20.26
CA ASN A 122 15.42 -44.63 -21.49
C ASN A 122 16.41 -45.73 -21.87
N VAL A 123 15.99 -46.99 -21.75
CA VAL A 123 16.75 -48.18 -22.15
C VAL A 123 16.67 -48.40 -23.67
N PHE A 124 15.74 -47.73 -24.35
CA PHE A 124 15.64 -47.70 -25.80
C PHE A 124 16.16 -46.37 -26.32
N GLY A 125 17.21 -46.40 -27.13
CA GLY A 125 17.71 -45.22 -27.84
C GLY A 125 16.62 -44.58 -28.70
N THR A 126 16.77 -43.30 -29.04
CA THR A 126 15.85 -42.61 -29.94
C THR A 126 15.80 -43.30 -31.30
N PRO A 127 14.61 -43.68 -31.82
CA PRO A 127 14.50 -44.27 -33.15
C PRO A 127 14.98 -43.28 -34.20
N ARG A 128 15.77 -43.74 -35.17
CA ARG A 128 16.09 -42.95 -36.36
C ARG A 128 14.97 -43.12 -37.39
N PRO A 129 14.50 -42.05 -38.04
CA PRO A 129 13.52 -42.14 -39.12
C PRO A 129 14.04 -42.97 -40.30
N ALA A 130 13.14 -43.68 -40.97
CA ALA A 130 13.44 -44.32 -42.25
C ALA A 130 13.73 -43.26 -43.32
N GLU A 131 14.60 -43.62 -44.27
CA GLU A 131 15.03 -42.75 -45.35
C GLU A 131 13.82 -42.28 -46.18
N GLY A 132 13.59 -40.97 -46.22
CA GLY A 132 12.49 -40.35 -46.98
C GLY A 132 11.25 -39.91 -46.19
N MET A 133 11.19 -40.09 -44.87
CA MET A 133 10.12 -39.51 -44.04
C MET A 133 10.48 -38.11 -43.51
N ASN A 134 9.75 -37.08 -43.95
CA ASN A 134 9.82 -35.73 -43.37
C ASN A 134 8.97 -35.64 -42.09
N ILE A 135 9.63 -35.60 -40.93
CA ILE A 135 9.01 -35.21 -39.65
C ILE A 135 9.20 -33.70 -39.46
N ALA A 136 8.15 -33.02 -39.01
CA ALA A 136 8.15 -31.59 -38.71
C ALA A 136 9.36 -31.20 -37.84
N GLY A 137 10.27 -30.39 -38.39
CA GLY A 137 11.52 -29.97 -37.73
C GLY A 137 12.78 -29.98 -38.61
N SER A 138 12.72 -30.44 -39.86
CA SER A 138 13.83 -30.28 -40.81
C SER A 138 13.72 -28.93 -41.57
N ARG A 139 14.77 -28.12 -41.41
CA ARG A 139 15.13 -26.83 -42.04
C ARG A 139 14.83 -26.81 -43.55
N ASP A 140 14.45 -25.74 -44.24
CA ASP A 140 14.53 -24.29 -44.04
C ASP A 140 13.27 -23.65 -44.64
N ARG A 141 12.55 -22.84 -43.86
CA ARG A 141 11.67 -21.81 -44.44
C ARG A 141 12.13 -20.49 -43.86
N GLU A 142 12.58 -19.60 -44.73
CA GLU A 142 12.80 -18.19 -44.40
C GLU A 142 11.48 -17.61 -43.91
N ALA A 143 11.31 -17.58 -42.58
CA ALA A 143 10.29 -16.78 -41.97
C ALA A 143 10.67 -15.32 -42.21
N GLN A 144 10.08 -14.71 -43.24
CA GLN A 144 10.08 -13.25 -43.38
C GLN A 144 9.27 -12.67 -42.22
N ASN A 145 9.94 -12.46 -41.08
CA ASN A 145 9.42 -11.65 -39.99
C ASN A 145 9.40 -10.20 -40.46
N LEU A 146 8.27 -9.73 -40.97
CA LEU A 146 7.98 -8.31 -41.20
C LEU A 146 7.59 -7.63 -39.87
N GLY A 147 8.44 -7.79 -38.86
CA GLY A 147 8.38 -7.05 -37.60
C GLY A 147 9.79 -6.53 -37.31
N PRO A 148 9.96 -5.38 -36.64
CA PRO A 148 11.28 -4.85 -36.36
C PRO A 148 12.07 -5.89 -35.54
N LEU A 149 13.12 -6.46 -36.16
CA LEU A 149 14.11 -7.27 -35.44
C LEU A 149 14.80 -6.34 -34.44
N TYR A 150 14.62 -6.60 -33.15
CA TYR A 150 15.40 -5.94 -32.11
C TYR A 150 16.87 -6.39 -32.25
N ARG A 151 17.71 -5.53 -32.82
CA ARG A 151 19.14 -5.81 -33.07
C ARG A 151 20.06 -5.41 -31.91
N GLY A 152 19.51 -4.92 -30.81
CA GLY A 152 20.29 -4.49 -29.64
C GLY A 152 21.26 -3.34 -29.94
N ASP A 153 21.07 -2.65 -31.06
CA ASP A 153 21.85 -1.50 -31.54
C ASP A 153 21.22 -0.15 -31.16
N GLY A 154 19.94 -0.15 -30.77
CA GLY A 154 19.33 0.97 -30.05
C GLY A 154 19.90 1.04 -28.65
N SER A 155 20.43 2.20 -28.26
CA SER A 155 20.92 2.39 -26.90
C SER A 155 19.78 2.06 -25.94
N MET A 156 20.03 1.18 -24.96
CA MET A 156 19.11 1.01 -23.82
C MET A 156 18.80 2.37 -23.17
N ALA A 157 19.68 3.37 -23.32
CA ALA A 157 19.48 4.74 -22.89
C ALA A 157 18.33 5.48 -23.60
N ASP A 158 17.97 5.16 -24.85
CA ASP A 158 16.84 5.79 -25.56
C ASP A 158 15.49 5.18 -25.17
N LEU A 159 15.46 3.90 -24.81
CA LEU A 159 14.28 3.21 -24.23
C LEU A 159 14.16 3.43 -22.71
N MET A 160 15.29 3.69 -22.04
CA MET A 160 15.38 4.11 -20.63
C MET A 160 15.48 5.62 -20.49
N GLN A 161 15.24 6.39 -21.55
CA GLN A 161 14.95 7.81 -21.36
C GLN A 161 13.71 7.83 -20.48
N ASP A 162 13.93 8.27 -19.25
CA ASP A 162 12.91 8.62 -18.27
C ASP A 162 12.02 9.71 -18.88
N GLN A 163 11.10 9.32 -19.75
CA GLN A 163 10.13 10.20 -20.42
C GLN A 163 8.95 10.52 -19.52
N THR A 164 9.12 10.38 -18.22
CA THR A 164 8.18 10.82 -17.21
C THR A 164 8.90 11.60 -16.12
N GLN A 165 9.65 12.63 -16.52
CA GLN A 165 9.61 13.87 -15.73
C GLN A 165 8.18 14.45 -15.80
N VAL A 166 7.25 13.75 -15.14
CA VAL A 166 5.94 14.29 -14.83
C VAL A 166 6.22 15.38 -13.81
N ASP A 167 6.13 16.63 -14.26
CA ASP A 167 6.30 17.79 -13.40
C ASP A 167 5.22 17.75 -12.32
N PHE A 168 5.61 17.28 -11.14
CA PHE A 168 4.73 17.09 -10.01
C PHE A 168 3.97 18.36 -9.65
N GLN A 169 4.66 19.51 -9.60
CA GLN A 169 4.03 20.78 -9.22
C GLN A 169 2.94 21.16 -10.23
N LYS A 170 3.24 20.98 -11.52
CA LYS A 170 2.29 21.24 -12.60
C LYS A 170 1.09 20.29 -12.55
N VAL A 171 1.30 18.99 -12.30
CA VAL A 171 0.19 18.03 -12.18
C VAL A 171 -0.69 18.35 -10.98
N MET A 172 -0.09 18.69 -9.83
CA MET A 172 -0.84 19.06 -8.63
C MET A 172 -1.67 20.32 -8.84
N GLN A 173 -1.09 21.36 -9.44
CA GLN A 173 -1.83 22.58 -9.77
C GLN A 173 -3.06 22.28 -10.65
N LYS A 174 -2.89 21.45 -11.69
CA LYS A 174 -4.01 21.02 -12.54
C LYS A 174 -5.07 20.27 -11.75
N LEU A 175 -4.67 19.36 -10.87
CA LEU A 175 -5.60 18.61 -10.03
C LEU A 175 -6.37 19.53 -9.06
N GLU A 176 -5.78 20.63 -8.61
CA GLU A 176 -6.47 21.63 -7.77
C GLU A 176 -7.45 22.50 -8.57
N GLU A 177 -7.13 22.81 -9.84
CA GLU A 177 -8.00 23.54 -10.75
C GLU A 177 -9.24 22.72 -11.17
N ILE A 178 -9.10 21.39 -11.22
CA ILE A 178 -10.21 20.47 -11.54
C ILE A 178 -11.14 20.36 -10.34
N GLN A 179 -12.40 20.77 -10.52
CA GLN A 179 -13.43 20.67 -9.48
C GLN A 179 -13.67 19.22 -9.04
N MET A 180 -13.95 19.07 -7.74
CA MET A 180 -14.31 17.78 -7.16
C MET A 180 -15.74 17.42 -7.57
N PRO A 181 -16.00 16.17 -8.02
CA PRO A 181 -17.35 15.74 -8.32
C PRO A 181 -18.24 15.86 -7.08
N PRO A 182 -19.52 16.27 -7.21
CA PRO A 182 -20.43 16.37 -6.08
C PRO A 182 -20.58 15.04 -5.34
N GLY A 183 -20.52 15.07 -4.01
CA GLY A 183 -20.62 13.85 -3.19
C GLY A 183 -19.36 13.00 -3.15
N PHE A 184 -18.23 13.54 -3.59
CA PHE A 184 -16.93 12.89 -3.48
C PHE A 184 -15.92 13.77 -2.77
N GLU A 185 -14.97 13.13 -2.11
CA GLU A 185 -13.73 13.75 -1.69
C GLU A 185 -12.53 12.94 -2.18
N ARG A 186 -11.43 13.65 -2.44
CA ARG A 186 -10.15 13.05 -2.82
C ARG A 186 -9.46 12.57 -1.55
N GLU A 187 -9.08 11.29 -1.53
CA GLU A 187 -8.33 10.71 -0.41
C GLU A 187 -6.90 10.37 -0.81
N LEU A 188 -6.70 9.83 -2.02
CA LEU A 188 -5.41 9.40 -2.54
C LEU A 188 -5.17 9.93 -3.96
N ILE A 189 -3.90 10.24 -4.27
CA ILE A 189 -3.41 10.61 -5.60
C ILE A 189 -2.17 9.77 -5.89
N ILE A 190 -2.07 9.20 -7.08
CA ILE A 190 -0.88 8.55 -7.60
C ILE A 190 -0.37 9.35 -8.80
N ILE A 191 0.89 9.78 -8.74
CA ILE A 191 1.60 10.48 -9.83
C ILE A 191 2.92 9.74 -10.05
N GLY A 192 3.08 9.12 -11.23
CA GLY A 192 4.22 8.24 -11.49
C GLY A 192 4.28 7.08 -10.49
N ASN A 193 5.42 6.97 -9.78
CA ASN A 193 5.68 5.97 -8.73
C ASN A 193 5.45 6.51 -7.30
N HIS A 194 4.76 7.65 -7.16
CA HIS A 194 4.52 8.28 -5.87
C HIS A 194 3.03 8.34 -5.53
N ALA A 195 2.69 7.95 -4.31
CA ALA A 195 1.35 8.08 -3.76
C ALA A 195 1.30 9.23 -2.73
N TYR A 196 0.19 9.93 -2.70
CA TYR A 196 -0.06 11.08 -1.84
C TYR A 196 -1.45 10.95 -1.23
N SER A 197 -1.58 11.22 0.06
CA SER A 197 -2.85 11.21 0.79
C SER A 197 -3.22 12.64 1.17
N ILE A 198 -4.51 12.93 1.18
CA ILE A 198 -5.01 14.14 1.81
C ILE A 198 -5.15 13.89 3.32
N VAL A 199 -4.40 14.64 4.12
CA VAL A 199 -4.39 14.58 5.58
C VAL A 199 -5.10 15.81 6.13
N GLU A 200 -6.08 15.61 7.01
CA GLU A 200 -6.72 16.70 7.72
C GLU A 200 -5.90 17.10 8.96
N LYS A 201 -5.38 18.33 8.97
CA LYS A 201 -4.70 18.91 10.12
C LYS A 201 -5.66 19.79 10.88
N VAL A 202 -6.07 19.33 12.07
CA VAL A 202 -6.89 20.12 12.99
C VAL A 202 -5.97 21.04 13.79
N GLN A 203 -5.97 22.34 13.47
CA GLN A 203 -5.27 23.36 14.25
C GLN A 203 -6.28 24.16 15.06
N GLN A 204 -6.05 24.28 16.36
CA GLN A 204 -6.92 25.03 17.25
C GLN A 204 -6.36 26.45 17.38
N PHE A 205 -6.88 27.38 16.59
CA PHE A 205 -6.54 28.80 16.70
C PHE A 205 -7.66 29.52 17.44
N LEU A 206 -7.31 30.18 18.55
CA LEU A 206 -8.22 31.00 19.37
C LEU A 206 -9.54 30.29 19.72
N GLY A 207 -9.46 29.02 20.14
CA GLY A 207 -10.64 28.24 20.56
C GLY A 207 -11.55 27.74 19.42
N LYS A 208 -11.31 28.13 18.16
CA LYS A 208 -12.01 27.58 16.98
C LYS A 208 -11.16 26.46 16.37
N LYS A 209 -11.78 25.29 16.13
CA LYS A 209 -11.15 24.19 15.39
C LYS A 209 -11.09 24.56 13.91
N GLN A 210 -9.89 24.72 13.36
CA GLN A 210 -9.67 24.90 11.94
C GLN A 210 -9.13 23.60 11.35
N VAL A 211 -9.88 22.99 10.43
CA VAL A 211 -9.46 21.78 9.71
C VAL A 211 -8.84 22.21 8.38
N THR A 212 -7.54 21.98 8.22
CA THR A 212 -6.81 22.29 6.98
C THR A 212 -6.47 20.97 6.29
N LYS A 213 -6.92 20.78 5.05
CA LYS A 213 -6.53 19.63 4.22
C LYS A 213 -5.13 19.88 3.65
N GLU A 214 -4.17 19.04 4.01
CA GLU A 214 -2.77 19.11 3.57
C GLU A 214 -2.43 17.82 2.80
N ILE A 215 -1.74 17.96 1.67
CA ILE A 215 -1.34 16.81 0.86
C ILE A 215 -0.01 16.28 1.38
N SER A 216 0.02 15.02 1.80
CA SER A 216 1.20 14.38 2.35
C SER A 216 1.62 13.20 1.47
N LYS A 217 2.92 13.06 1.22
CA LYS A 217 3.46 11.90 0.52
C LYS A 217 3.25 10.66 1.40
N VAL A 218 2.50 9.71 0.88
CA VAL A 218 2.42 8.36 1.46
C VAL A 218 3.81 7.75 1.25
N GLY A 219 4.29 6.92 2.18
CA GLY A 219 5.60 6.28 2.06
C GLY A 219 5.76 5.43 0.79
N ALA A 220 6.72 4.50 0.79
CA ALA A 220 6.86 3.60 -0.36
C ALA A 220 5.53 2.86 -0.63
N ILE A 221 5.03 2.93 -1.87
CA ILE A 221 3.89 2.13 -2.29
C ILE A 221 4.36 0.66 -2.18
N PRO A 222 3.68 -0.20 -1.40
CA PRO A 222 4.14 -1.56 -1.24
C PRO A 222 4.02 -2.31 -2.57
N GLU A 223 4.85 -3.32 -2.78
CA GLU A 223 4.75 -4.16 -3.97
C GLU A 223 3.53 -5.09 -3.86
N GLY A 224 2.86 -5.34 -4.99
CA GLY A 224 1.70 -6.24 -5.07
C GLY A 224 0.44 -5.58 -5.61
N VAL A 225 -0.69 -6.30 -5.49
CA VAL A 225 -2.00 -5.86 -5.99
C VAL A 225 -2.79 -5.20 -4.87
N PHE A 226 -3.28 -3.99 -5.11
CA PHE A 226 -4.15 -3.26 -4.18
C PHE A 226 -5.53 -3.12 -4.77
N PHE A 227 -6.53 -3.60 -4.03
CA PHE A 227 -7.92 -3.38 -4.38
C PHE A 227 -8.44 -2.12 -3.70
N ALA A 228 -9.05 -1.24 -4.48
CA ALA A 228 -9.67 0.00 -4.03
C ALA A 228 -11.19 -0.10 -4.18
N GLU A 229 -11.80 -1.11 -3.53
CA GLU A 229 -13.20 -1.50 -3.76
C GLU A 229 -14.20 -0.37 -3.46
N ASP A 230 -13.92 0.45 -2.44
CA ASP A 230 -14.80 1.53 -2.00
C ASP A 230 -14.52 2.88 -2.70
N TYR A 231 -13.64 2.88 -3.69
CA TYR A 231 -13.20 4.10 -4.36
C TYR A 231 -13.67 4.18 -5.80
N SER A 232 -13.95 5.41 -6.23
CA SER A 232 -14.12 5.74 -7.64
C SER A 232 -12.81 6.31 -8.18
N PRO A 233 -12.04 5.54 -8.98
CA PRO A 233 -10.82 6.06 -9.57
C PRO A 233 -11.14 7.11 -10.64
N ARG A 234 -10.42 8.23 -10.63
CA ARG A 234 -10.45 9.26 -11.67
C ARG A 234 -9.07 9.39 -12.29
N ILE A 235 -8.98 9.20 -13.60
CA ILE A 235 -7.71 9.22 -14.34
C ILE A 235 -7.55 10.58 -15.02
N LEU A 236 -6.41 11.22 -14.80
CA LEU A 236 -5.99 12.39 -15.57
C LEU A 236 -5.00 11.92 -16.65
N SER A 237 -5.38 12.11 -17.91
CA SER A 237 -4.59 11.68 -19.07
C SER A 237 -4.37 12.86 -20.03
N GLU A 238 -3.14 13.03 -20.49
CA GLU A 238 -2.75 14.04 -21.49
C GLU A 238 -1.91 13.38 -22.59
N ASN A 239 -2.22 13.68 -23.85
CA ASN A 239 -1.51 13.12 -25.02
C ASN A 239 -1.43 11.58 -25.00
N GLY A 240 -2.48 10.92 -24.52
CA GLY A 240 -2.54 9.46 -24.39
C GLY A 240 -1.71 8.88 -23.24
N LYS A 241 -1.11 9.72 -22.38
CA LYS A 241 -0.33 9.31 -21.21
C LYS A 241 -1.11 9.60 -19.92
N ILE A 242 -1.19 8.62 -19.03
CA ILE A 242 -1.73 8.82 -17.69
C ILE A 242 -0.71 9.62 -16.88
N ILE A 243 -1.11 10.81 -16.42
CA ILE A 243 -0.26 11.70 -15.61
C ILE A 243 -0.62 11.66 -14.13
N ALA A 244 -1.87 11.30 -13.79
CA ALA A 244 -2.28 11.04 -12.41
C ALA A 244 -3.48 10.09 -12.33
N ILE A 245 -3.60 9.40 -11.21
CA ILE A 245 -4.78 8.62 -10.82
C ILE A 245 -5.22 9.11 -9.44
N GLU A 246 -6.47 9.54 -9.30
CA GLU A 246 -7.07 9.92 -8.03
C GLU A 246 -8.02 8.81 -7.55
N PHE A 247 -8.03 8.53 -6.26
CA PHE A 247 -9.05 7.68 -5.64
C PHE A 247 -10.00 8.55 -4.85
N LEU A 248 -11.24 8.61 -5.33
CA LEU A 248 -12.29 9.43 -4.76
C LEU A 248 -13.20 8.57 -3.87
N LYS A 249 -13.44 9.03 -2.64
CA LYS A 249 -14.36 8.40 -1.69
C LYS A 249 -15.69 9.12 -1.73
N ARG A 250 -16.80 8.38 -1.72
CA ARG A 250 -18.12 8.97 -1.59
C ARG A 250 -18.27 9.60 -0.21
N THR A 251 -18.67 10.86 -0.16
CA THR A 251 -19.08 11.50 1.08
C THR A 251 -20.54 11.14 1.34
N ASN A 252 -20.81 10.49 2.47
CA ASN A 252 -22.19 10.31 2.93
C ASN A 252 -22.79 11.70 3.15
N ALA A 253 -23.89 11.99 2.45
CA ALA A 253 -24.49 13.32 2.32
C ALA A 253 -25.14 13.85 3.62
N THR A 254 -24.38 13.97 4.71
CA THR A 254 -24.79 14.65 5.95
C THR A 254 -23.87 15.79 6.37
N SER A 255 -22.74 16.02 5.70
CA SER A 255 -21.98 17.27 5.85
C SER A 255 -22.27 18.20 4.66
N LYS A 256 -22.97 19.30 4.93
CA LYS A 256 -23.12 20.39 3.95
C LYS A 256 -21.71 20.80 3.48
N PRO A 257 -21.49 21.02 2.17
CA PRO A 257 -20.23 21.54 1.69
C PRO A 257 -20.04 22.92 2.33
N VAL A 258 -19.03 23.06 3.17
CA VAL A 258 -18.56 24.39 3.56
C VAL A 258 -17.92 24.94 2.30
N ALA A 259 -18.66 25.78 1.58
CA ALA A 259 -18.13 26.53 0.46
C ALA A 259 -16.84 27.21 0.94
N ALA A 260 -15.71 26.91 0.29
CA ALA A 260 -14.44 27.54 0.59
C ALA A 260 -14.58 29.03 0.26
N LYS A 261 -14.95 29.84 1.26
CA LYS A 261 -14.97 31.30 1.12
C LYS A 261 -13.56 31.75 0.79
N SER A 262 -13.43 32.55 -0.27
CA SER A 262 -12.14 33.07 -0.67
C SER A 262 -11.52 33.89 0.47
N LYS A 263 -10.19 33.94 0.55
CA LYS A 263 -9.47 34.76 1.54
C LYS A 263 -9.94 36.22 1.55
N ARG A 264 -10.42 36.71 0.39
CA ARG A 264 -10.99 38.04 0.19
C ARG A 264 -12.39 38.21 0.81
N GLU A 265 -13.22 37.16 0.83
CA GLU A 265 -14.54 37.18 1.49
C GLU A 265 -14.39 37.12 3.00
N LEU A 266 -13.46 36.30 3.51
CA LEU A 266 -13.16 36.23 4.94
C LEU A 266 -12.66 37.57 5.49
N LEU A 267 -11.78 38.26 4.74
CA LEU A 267 -11.32 39.62 5.08
C LEU A 267 -12.45 40.66 5.08
N LYS A 268 -13.40 40.57 4.15
CA LYS A 268 -14.55 41.48 4.10
C LYS A 268 -15.50 41.26 5.28
N GLU A 269 -15.75 40.03 5.68
CA GLU A 269 -16.58 39.71 6.85
C GLU A 269 -15.90 40.19 8.15
N GLN A 270 -14.59 40.00 8.27
CA GLN A 270 -13.82 40.41 9.44
C GLN A 270 -13.76 41.95 9.60
N ILE A 271 -13.66 42.69 8.50
CA ILE A 271 -13.73 44.16 8.49
C ILE A 271 -15.15 44.64 8.84
N LYS A 272 -16.18 43.93 8.37
CA LYS A 272 -17.59 44.28 8.66
C LYS A 272 -17.96 44.03 10.12
N GLU A 273 -17.43 42.98 10.74
CA GLU A 273 -17.60 42.73 12.19
C GLU A 273 -16.87 43.78 13.05
N GLN A 274 -15.70 44.27 12.62
CA GLN A 274 -14.96 45.29 13.35
C GLN A 274 -15.54 46.71 13.20
N LEU A 275 -16.27 46.99 12.12
CA LEU A 275 -16.86 48.30 11.84
C LEU A 275 -18.37 48.37 12.13
N GLY A 276 -19.03 47.24 12.38
CA GLY A 276 -20.47 47.15 12.67
C GLY A 276 -20.83 47.15 14.15
N GLY A 277 -19.85 47.30 15.05
CA GLY A 277 -20.06 47.49 16.47
C GLY A 277 -20.15 48.97 16.84
N ASN A 278 -21.25 49.62 16.48
CA ASN A 278 -21.79 50.83 17.10
C ASN A 278 -23.29 50.92 16.80
#